data_AF-A0A7H0SRV8-F1
#
_entry.id   AF-A0A7H0SRV8-F1
#
_cell.length_a   1.000
_cell.length_b   1.000
_cell.length_c   1.000
_cell.angle_alpha   90.00
_cell.angle_beta   90.00
_cell.angle_gamma   90.00
#
_symmetry.space_group_name_H-M   'P 1'
#
loop_
_entity.id
_entity.type
_entity.pdbx_description
1 polymer ?
#
loop_
_entity_poly.entity_id
_entity_poly.type
_entity_poly.pdbx_seq_one_letter_code
_entity_poly.pdbx_strand_id
1 'polypeptide(L)'
;MSRPPYSEHPENDLHSDADYANRYRPEPHSWEELASSQDPLAQLEENQRSTRQAIAYALGMPLLLVTLSLASLVANRIIGGPLCDPGPRTWICTEAFRLWWPIATSFGAFIIIVGCAVIMVHKLRTYTRWRPWMGAFWFLVPMGMLWMTTVLPIAILGHPLS
;
A
#
# COMPACT_ATOMS: atom_id res chain seq x y z
N MET A 1 6.77 -17.33 -24.84
CA MET A 1 7.15 -15.91 -25.03
C MET A 1 8.56 -15.89 -25.59
N SER A 2 8.72 -15.58 -26.87
CA SER A 2 10.03 -15.39 -27.49
C SER A 2 10.63 -14.09 -26.97
N ARG A 3 11.85 -14.14 -26.46
CA ARG A 3 12.62 -12.97 -26.06
C ARG A 3 12.78 -12.01 -27.27
N PRO A 4 12.69 -10.69 -27.09
CA PRO A 4 12.95 -9.76 -28.18
C PRO A 4 14.41 -9.89 -28.67
N PRO A 5 14.70 -9.69 -29.97
CA PRO A 5 15.99 -9.99 -30.59
C PRO A 5 17.19 -9.24 -29.97
N TYR A 6 16.95 -8.14 -29.26
CA TYR A 6 18.00 -7.41 -28.53
C TYR A 6 18.50 -8.09 -27.26
N SER A 7 17.79 -9.09 -26.71
CA SER A 7 18.21 -9.78 -25.48
C SER A 7 19.16 -10.96 -25.70
N GLU A 8 19.60 -11.20 -26.94
CA GLU A 8 20.58 -12.26 -27.25
C GLU A 8 22.01 -11.85 -26.91
N HIS A 9 22.22 -10.55 -26.67
CA HIS A 9 23.49 -9.97 -26.30
C HIS A 9 23.74 -10.11 -24.78
N PRO A 10 24.90 -10.65 -24.35
CA PRO A 10 25.21 -10.93 -22.94
C PRO A 10 25.16 -9.69 -22.04
N GLU A 11 25.38 -8.50 -22.60
CA GLU A 11 25.25 -7.22 -21.91
C GLU A 11 23.80 -6.81 -21.56
N ASN A 12 22.80 -7.50 -22.12
CA ASN A 12 21.38 -7.20 -21.95
C ASN A 12 20.66 -8.21 -21.04
N ASP A 13 21.42 -9.04 -20.31
CA ASP A 13 20.91 -10.06 -19.39
C ASP A 13 20.32 -9.49 -18.08
N LEU A 14 20.57 -8.20 -17.81
CA LEU A 14 20.10 -7.48 -16.62
C LEU A 14 18.65 -6.96 -16.72
N HIS A 15 17.97 -7.17 -17.85
CA HIS A 15 16.62 -6.66 -18.08
C HIS A 15 15.54 -7.74 -17.90
N SER A 16 14.45 -7.39 -17.22
CA SER A 16 13.25 -8.23 -17.11
C SER A 16 12.05 -7.59 -17.82
N ASP A 17 11.02 -8.39 -18.13
CA ASP A 17 9.75 -7.90 -18.71
C ASP A 17 9.11 -6.75 -17.92
N ALA A 18 9.35 -6.70 -16.61
CA ALA A 18 8.85 -5.64 -15.76
C ALA A 18 9.51 -4.29 -16.08
N ASP A 19 10.73 -4.27 -16.61
CA ASP A 19 11.54 -3.07 -16.81
C ASP A 19 11.22 -2.31 -18.10
N TYR A 20 10.63 -2.96 -19.12
CA TYR A 20 10.28 -2.30 -20.39
C TYR A 20 9.22 -1.20 -20.28
N ALA A 21 8.41 -1.20 -19.21
CA ALA A 21 7.46 -0.12 -18.95
C ALA A 21 7.88 0.77 -17.77
N ASN A 22 9.15 0.68 -17.34
CA ASN A 22 9.73 1.71 -16.51
C ASN A 22 10.01 2.96 -17.33
N ARG A 23 10.02 4.09 -16.64
CA ARG A 23 10.50 5.34 -17.22
C ARG A 23 12.00 5.22 -17.43
N TYR A 24 12.46 5.44 -18.65
CA TYR A 24 13.89 5.46 -18.97
C TYR A 24 14.55 6.73 -18.45
N ARG A 25 15.79 6.58 -17.95
CA ARG A 25 16.68 7.71 -17.69
C ARG A 25 17.08 8.33 -19.04
N PRO A 26 17.31 9.65 -19.12
CA PRO A 26 17.90 10.25 -20.32
C PRO A 26 19.20 9.56 -20.71
N GLU A 27 19.44 9.41 -22.01
CA GLU A 27 20.69 8.85 -22.52
C GLU A 27 21.84 9.84 -22.28
N PRO A 28 23.01 9.38 -21.80
CA PRO A 28 24.15 10.25 -21.59
C PRO A 28 24.68 10.77 -22.93
N HIS A 29 24.99 12.07 -22.99
CA HIS A 29 25.47 12.74 -24.21
C HIS A 29 26.98 13.04 -24.18
N SER A 30 27.66 12.79 -23.06
CA SER A 30 29.12 12.94 -22.93
C SER A 30 29.77 11.75 -22.22
N TRP A 31 31.09 11.61 -22.37
CA TRP A 31 31.87 10.55 -21.70
C TRP A 31 31.87 10.71 -20.18
N GLU A 32 31.90 11.94 -19.69
CA GLU A 32 31.82 12.25 -18.27
C GLU A 32 30.45 11.87 -17.71
N GLU A 33 29.37 12.16 -18.46
CA GLU A 33 28.01 11.82 -18.07
C GLU A 33 27.83 10.29 -18.01
N LEU A 34 28.37 9.57 -18.99
CA LEU A 34 28.37 8.10 -19.00
C LEU A 34 29.18 7.52 -17.82
N ALA A 35 30.35 8.08 -17.52
CA ALA A 35 31.17 7.64 -16.39
C ALA A 35 30.51 7.92 -15.03
N SER A 36 29.69 8.97 -14.94
CA SER A 36 28.90 9.31 -13.75
C SER A 36 27.56 8.55 -13.67
N SER A 37 27.22 7.78 -14.70
CA SER A 37 25.96 7.04 -14.74
C SER A 37 25.93 5.93 -13.68
N GLN A 38 24.72 5.56 -13.27
CA GLN A 38 24.55 4.53 -12.25
C GLN A 38 24.83 3.16 -12.83
N ASP A 39 25.62 2.37 -12.10
CA ASP A 39 25.92 0.98 -12.46
C ASP A 39 24.63 0.17 -12.73
N PRO A 40 24.51 -0.48 -13.91
CA PRO A 40 23.38 -1.34 -14.25
C PRO A 40 23.05 -2.41 -13.20
N LEU A 41 24.06 -3.00 -12.54
CA LEU A 41 23.83 -4.01 -11.50
C LEU A 41 23.20 -3.41 -10.24
N ALA A 42 23.70 -2.24 -9.80
CA ALA A 42 23.11 -1.52 -8.68
C ALA A 42 21.65 -1.14 -8.95
N GLN A 43 21.34 -0.70 -10.18
CA GLN A 43 19.97 -0.37 -10.59
C GLN A 43 19.04 -1.61 -10.59
N LEU A 44 19.53 -2.76 -11.05
CA LEU A 44 18.77 -4.02 -11.00
C LEU A 44 18.45 -4.42 -9.56
N GLU A 45 19.41 -4.31 -8.65
CA GLU A 45 19.20 -4.64 -7.25
C GLU A 45 18.15 -3.72 -6.61
N GLU A 46 18.19 -2.42 -6.88
CA GLU A 46 17.18 -1.46 -6.44
C GLU A 46 15.78 -1.79 -6.99
N ASN A 47 15.68 -2.23 -8.24
CA ASN A 47 14.42 -2.63 -8.87
C ASN A 47 13.83 -3.89 -8.22
N GLN A 48 14.67 -4.87 -7.89
CA GLN A 48 14.25 -6.06 -7.16
C GLN A 48 13.82 -5.73 -5.73
N ARG A 49 14.56 -4.84 -5.04
CA ARG A 49 14.18 -4.35 -3.71
C ARG A 49 12.85 -3.59 -3.76
N SER A 50 12.64 -2.72 -4.76
CA SER A 50 11.37 -2.01 -4.96
C SER A 50 10.18 -2.95 -5.14
N THR A 51 10.36 -4.05 -5.89
CA THR A 51 9.34 -5.07 -6.08
C THR A 51 8.97 -5.75 -4.76
N ARG A 52 9.97 -6.17 -3.97
CA ARG A 52 9.77 -6.76 -2.65
C ARG A 52 9.07 -5.80 -1.69
N GLN A 53 9.45 -4.52 -1.71
CA GLN A 53 8.80 -3.48 -0.91
C GLN A 53 7.33 -3.30 -1.28
N ALA A 54 6.99 -3.28 -2.58
CA ALA A 54 5.61 -3.14 -3.02
C ALA A 54 4.72 -4.30 -2.52
N ILE A 55 5.21 -5.54 -2.62
CA ILE A 55 4.50 -6.74 -2.13
C ILE A 55 4.34 -6.68 -0.60
N ALA A 56 5.42 -6.38 0.11
CA ALA A 56 5.40 -6.25 1.58
C ALA A 56 4.44 -5.15 2.04
N TYR A 57 4.38 -4.02 1.32
CA TYR A 57 3.45 -2.93 1.60
C TYR A 57 2.00 -3.34 1.34
N ALA A 58 1.73 -3.94 0.17
CA ALA A 58 0.40 -4.36 -0.24
C ALA A 58 -0.25 -5.35 0.74
N LEU A 59 0.54 -6.26 1.32
CA LEU A 59 0.04 -7.24 2.29
C LEU A 59 0.15 -6.75 3.75
N GLY A 60 1.26 -6.09 4.08
CA GLY A 60 1.59 -5.69 5.44
C GLY A 60 0.69 -4.57 5.96
N MET A 61 0.38 -3.57 5.14
CA MET A 61 -0.43 -2.42 5.59
C MET A 61 -1.89 -2.79 5.87
N PRO A 62 -2.59 -3.57 5.02
CA PRO A 62 -3.93 -4.07 5.36
C PRO A 62 -3.92 -4.97 6.59
N LEU A 63 -2.94 -5.87 6.71
CA LEU A 63 -2.82 -6.73 7.89
C LEU A 63 -2.63 -5.91 9.16
N LEU A 64 -1.77 -4.90 9.11
CA LEU A 64 -1.55 -3.97 10.23
C LEU A 64 -2.84 -3.24 10.60
N LEU A 65 -3.55 -2.68 9.61
CA LEU A 65 -4.81 -1.97 9.85
C LEU A 65 -5.86 -2.87 10.49
N VAL A 66 -6.08 -4.07 9.95
CA VAL A 66 -7.04 -5.05 10.50
C VAL A 66 -6.64 -5.43 11.92
N THR A 67 -5.35 -5.69 12.16
CA THR A 67 -4.84 -6.08 13.47
C THR A 67 -5.06 -4.98 14.50
N LEU A 68 -4.72 -3.72 14.18
CA LEU A 68 -4.91 -2.58 15.07
C LEU A 68 -6.41 -2.28 15.31
N SER A 69 -7.23 -2.41 14.28
CA SER A 69 -8.67 -2.21 14.37
C SER A 69 -9.33 -3.28 15.25
N LEU A 70 -8.91 -4.54 15.13
CA LEU A 70 -9.39 -5.63 15.96
C LEU A 70 -8.86 -5.53 17.40
N ALA A 71 -7.58 -5.21 17.57
CA ALA A 71 -6.98 -5.03 18.89
C ALA A 71 -7.67 -3.91 19.67
N SER A 72 -8.01 -2.80 19.01
CA SER A 72 -8.77 -1.71 19.65
C SER A 72 -10.20 -2.11 20.01
N LEU A 73 -10.88 -2.92 19.18
CA LEU A 73 -12.20 -3.49 19.53
C LEU A 73 -12.11 -4.40 20.76
N VAL A 74 -11.11 -5.29 20.82
CA VAL A 74 -10.88 -6.17 21.96
C VAL A 74 -10.55 -5.36 23.21
N ALA A 75 -9.67 -4.36 23.10
CA ALA A 75 -9.35 -3.47 24.22
C ALA A 75 -10.59 -2.75 24.75
N ASN A 76 -11.42 -2.21 23.86
CA ASN A 76 -12.68 -1.57 24.23
C ASN A 76 -13.66 -2.55 24.92
N ARG A 77 -13.69 -3.82 24.50
CA ARG A 77 -14.49 -4.86 25.16
C ARG A 77 -13.98 -5.22 26.55
N ILE A 78 -12.66 -5.22 26.76
CA ILE A 78 -12.01 -5.49 28.06
C ILE A 78 -12.22 -4.33 29.04
N ILE A 79 -12.09 -3.08 28.56
CA ILE A 79 -12.34 -1.87 29.37
C ILE A 79 -13.80 -1.82 29.83
N GLY A 80 -14.71 -2.31 29.00
CA GLY A 80 -16.14 -2.30 29.28
C GLY A 80 -16.76 -0.92 29.09
N GLY A 81 -18.03 -0.79 29.47
CA GLY A 81 -18.73 0.48 29.36
C GLY A 81 -20.25 0.35 29.49
N PRO A 82 -20.98 1.47 29.48
CA PRO A 82 -22.43 1.49 29.69
C PRO A 82 -23.22 0.80 28.57
N LEU A 83 -22.58 0.49 27.42
CA LEU A 83 -23.20 -0.20 26.29
C LEU A 83 -22.82 -1.69 26.18
N CYS A 84 -22.13 -2.24 27.19
CA CYS A 84 -21.52 -3.57 27.13
C CYS A 84 -22.47 -4.73 27.52
N ASP A 85 -23.70 -4.42 27.97
CA ASP A 85 -24.88 -5.31 28.14
C ASP A 85 -26.14 -4.54 27.71
N PRO A 86 -27.07 -5.04 26.85
CA PRO A 86 -27.45 -6.44 26.63
C PRO A 86 -27.43 -6.89 25.14
N GLY A 87 -26.72 -7.98 24.85
CA GLY A 87 -26.87 -8.76 23.61
C GLY A 87 -25.54 -9.25 23.00
N PRO A 88 -25.51 -10.42 22.34
CA PRO A 88 -24.29 -11.04 21.80
C PRO A 88 -23.63 -10.31 20.61
N ARG A 89 -24.01 -9.05 20.32
CA ARG A 89 -23.62 -8.33 19.09
C ARG A 89 -22.91 -6.99 19.28
N THR A 90 -22.73 -6.47 20.50
CA THR A 90 -22.09 -5.15 20.69
C THR A 90 -20.62 -5.27 21.14
N TRP A 91 -19.70 -5.22 20.18
CA TRP A 91 -18.24 -5.10 20.46
C TRP A 91 -17.82 -3.66 20.80
N ILE A 92 -18.74 -2.71 20.62
CA ILE A 92 -18.56 -1.28 20.88
C ILE A 92 -19.26 -0.93 22.20
N CYS A 93 -18.49 -0.80 23.28
CA CYS A 93 -19.02 -0.60 24.64
C CYS A 93 -19.15 0.86 25.11
N THR A 94 -18.68 1.85 24.35
CA THR A 94 -18.78 3.28 24.70
C THR A 94 -19.20 4.15 23.51
N GLU A 95 -19.91 5.26 23.78
CA GLU A 95 -20.37 6.20 22.76
C GLU A 95 -19.20 6.91 22.06
N ALA A 96 -18.18 7.31 22.82
CA ALA A 96 -16.96 7.90 22.27
C ALA A 96 -16.26 6.95 21.28
N PHE A 97 -16.14 5.67 21.64
CA PHE A 97 -15.53 4.66 20.77
C PHE A 97 -16.38 4.40 19.53
N ARG A 98 -17.71 4.43 19.66
CA ARG A 98 -18.64 4.32 18.52
C ARG A 98 -18.42 5.39 17.47
N LEU A 99 -18.09 6.62 17.89
CA LEU A 99 -17.83 7.73 16.98
C LEU A 99 -16.39 7.70 16.43
N TRP A 100 -15.39 7.58 17.30
CA TRP A 100 -13.99 7.76 16.92
C TRP A 100 -13.38 6.55 16.24
N TRP A 101 -13.79 5.33 16.61
CA TRP A 101 -13.18 4.12 16.04
C TRP A 101 -13.44 3.98 14.54
N PRO A 102 -14.67 4.17 14.02
CA PRO A 102 -14.89 4.11 12.58
C PRO A 102 -14.17 5.22 11.81
N ILE A 103 -14.09 6.43 12.38
CA ILE A 103 -13.39 7.57 11.78
C ILE A 103 -11.89 7.27 11.70
N ALA A 104 -11.28 6.87 12.82
CA ALA A 104 -9.84 6.65 12.91
C ALA A 104 -9.37 5.50 12.01
N THR A 105 -10.10 4.37 12.00
CA THR A 105 -9.73 3.21 11.17
C THR A 105 -9.95 3.48 9.68
N SER A 106 -11.03 4.19 9.31
CA SER A 106 -11.26 4.63 7.93
C SER A 106 -10.20 5.62 7.47
N PHE A 107 -9.84 6.60 8.31
CA PHE A 107 -8.75 7.51 8.01
C PHE A 107 -7.42 6.77 7.86
N GLY A 108 -7.17 5.75 8.69
CA GLY A 108 -6.03 4.85 8.54
C GLY A 108 -5.98 4.17 7.16
N ALA A 109 -7.11 3.62 6.70
CA ALA A 109 -7.23 3.04 5.35
C ALA A 109 -6.91 4.05 4.24
N PHE A 110 -7.39 5.29 4.39
CA PHE A 110 -7.08 6.37 3.45
C PHE A 110 -5.58 6.70 3.42
N ILE A 111 -4.94 6.83 4.59
CA ILE A 111 -3.50 7.10 4.71
C ILE A 111 -2.65 6.00 4.07
N ILE A 112 -3.07 4.73 4.17
CA ILE A 112 -2.38 3.62 3.50
C ILE A 112 -2.40 3.78 1.97
N ILE A 113 -3.54 4.16 1.39
CA ILE A 113 -3.65 4.38 -0.06
C ILE A 113 -2.81 5.58 -0.49
N VAL A 114 -2.89 6.70 0.24
CA VAL A 114 -2.10 7.90 -0.04
C VAL A 114 -0.61 7.62 0.07
N GLY A 115 -0.18 6.88 1.10
CA GLY A 115 1.20 6.46 1.28
C GLY A 115 1.70 5.63 0.09
N CYS A 116 0.90 4.68 -0.39
CA CYS A 116 1.22 3.91 -1.59
C CYS A 116 1.38 4.80 -2.82
N ALA A 117 0.48 5.77 -3.02
CA ALA A 117 0.54 6.69 -4.15
C ALA A 117 1.80 7.58 -4.11
N VAL A 118 2.15 8.11 -2.93
CA VAL A 118 3.36 8.91 -2.73
C VAL A 118 4.62 8.11 -3.02
N ILE A 119 4.73 6.88 -2.49
CA ILE A 119 5.89 6.01 -2.74
C ILE A 119 5.97 5.65 -4.23
N MET A 120 4.85 5.33 -4.87
CA MET A 120 4.81 5.03 -6.31
C MET A 120 5.34 6.20 -7.15
N VAL A 121 4.88 7.43 -6.87
CA VAL A 121 5.36 8.64 -7.57
C VAL A 121 6.84 8.89 -7.30
N HIS A 122 7.30 8.66 -6.07
CA HIS A 122 8.72 8.75 -5.76
C HIS A 122 9.55 7.75 -6.58
N LYS A 123 9.13 6.48 -6.66
CA LYS A 123 9.80 5.45 -7.47
C LYS A 123 9.83 5.80 -8.96
N LEU A 124 8.72 6.34 -9.49
CA LEU A 124 8.64 6.82 -10.86
C LEU A 124 9.62 7.98 -11.14
N ARG A 125 9.79 8.90 -10.18
CA ARG A 125 10.72 10.04 -10.31
C ARG A 125 12.19 9.65 -10.16
N THR A 126 12.47 8.58 -9.41
CA THR A 126 13.84 8.06 -9.23
C THR A 126 14.24 7.02 -10.27
N TYR A 127 13.43 6.82 -11.33
CA TYR A 127 13.68 5.83 -12.39
C TYR A 127 13.80 4.39 -11.88
N THR A 128 13.24 4.11 -10.70
CA THR A 128 13.17 2.76 -10.13
C THR A 128 11.86 2.09 -10.49
N ARG A 129 11.83 0.75 -10.39
CA ARG A 129 10.66 -0.04 -10.79
C ARG A 129 9.39 0.37 -10.04
N TRP A 130 8.46 1.00 -10.76
CA TRP A 130 7.24 1.59 -10.21
C TRP A 130 5.98 0.74 -10.45
N ARG A 131 5.96 -0.09 -11.50
CA ARG A 131 4.78 -0.90 -11.87
C ARG A 131 4.25 -1.82 -10.75
N PRO A 132 5.09 -2.49 -9.92
CA PRO A 132 4.59 -3.26 -8.79
C PRO A 132 3.81 -2.41 -7.79
N TRP A 133 4.19 -1.13 -7.61
CA TRP A 133 3.47 -0.19 -6.75
C TRP A 133 2.13 0.23 -7.33
N MET A 134 1.98 0.30 -8.65
CA MET A 134 0.68 0.49 -9.29
C MET A 134 -0.26 -0.70 -9.02
N GLY A 135 0.27 -1.92 -9.09
CA GLY A 135 -0.48 -3.12 -8.68
C GLY A 135 -0.88 -3.08 -7.21
N ALA A 136 0.04 -2.71 -6.32
CA ALA A 136 -0.25 -2.54 -4.89
C ALA A 136 -1.32 -1.46 -4.65
N PHE A 137 -1.26 -0.32 -5.33
CA PHE A 137 -2.26 0.74 -5.24
C PHE A 137 -3.65 0.22 -5.62
N TRP A 138 -3.78 -0.45 -6.76
CA TRP A 138 -5.07 -1.01 -7.20
C TRP A 138 -5.57 -2.16 -6.33
N PHE A 139 -4.69 -2.86 -5.62
CA PHE A 139 -5.09 -3.82 -4.59
C PHE A 139 -5.63 -3.12 -3.32
N LEU A 140 -5.02 -2.01 -2.92
CA LEU A 140 -5.38 -1.27 -1.71
C LEU A 140 -6.66 -0.42 -1.88
N VAL A 141 -6.96 0.06 -3.09
CA VAL A 141 -8.16 0.88 -3.36
C VAL A 141 -9.46 0.15 -2.99
N PRO A 142 -9.74 -1.08 -3.47
CA PRO A 142 -10.94 -1.82 -3.07
C PRO A 142 -11.03 -2.08 -1.57
N MET A 143 -9.89 -2.33 -0.93
CA MET A 143 -9.82 -2.48 0.53
C MET A 143 -10.23 -1.18 1.23
N GLY A 144 -9.66 -0.03 0.85
CA GLY A 144 -10.08 1.27 1.39
C GLY A 144 -11.55 1.59 1.13
N MET A 145 -12.04 1.29 -0.07
CA MET A 145 -13.47 1.44 -0.41
C MET A 145 -14.35 0.56 0.49
N LEU A 146 -13.95 -0.68 0.76
CA LEU A 146 -14.67 -1.56 1.68
C LEU A 146 -14.74 -0.93 3.07
N TRP A 147 -13.64 -0.38 3.59
CA TRP A 147 -13.63 0.29 4.88
C TRP A 147 -14.54 1.52 4.93
N MET A 148 -14.48 2.36 3.90
CA MET A 148 -15.30 3.57 3.80
C MET A 148 -16.80 3.28 3.60
N THR A 149 -17.16 2.14 3.01
CA THR A 149 -18.57 1.78 2.76
C THR A 149 -19.17 0.88 3.84
N THR A 150 -18.36 0.20 4.65
CA THR A 150 -18.85 -0.70 5.71
C THR A 150 -18.59 -0.18 7.13
N VAL A 151 -17.47 0.49 7.36
CA VAL A 151 -17.06 0.96 8.69
C VAL A 151 -17.42 2.41 8.91
N LEU A 152 -16.99 3.33 8.03
CA LEU A 152 -17.28 4.77 8.19
C LEU A 152 -18.77 5.11 8.42
N PRO A 153 -19.75 4.43 7.78
CA PRO A 153 -21.16 4.72 8.02
C PRO A 153 -21.61 4.46 9.46
N ILE A 154 -20.89 3.66 10.25
CA ILE A 154 -21.18 3.46 11.68
C ILE A 154 -21.14 4.79 12.44
N ALA A 155 -20.19 5.68 12.09
CA ALA A 155 -20.07 7.01 12.68
C ALA A 155 -21.10 8.00 12.14
N ILE A 156 -21.53 7.85 10.88
CA ILE A 156 -22.45 8.80 10.21
C ILE A 156 -23.92 8.47 10.51
N LEU A 157 -24.30 7.21 10.33
CA LEU A 157 -25.70 6.77 10.40
C LEU A 157 -26.14 6.45 11.82
N GLY A 158 -25.21 6.38 12.77
CA GLY A 158 -25.49 6.16 14.19
C GLY A 158 -26.61 5.15 14.40
N HIS A 159 -26.41 3.88 14.00
CA HIS A 159 -27.40 2.78 14.10
C HIS A 159 -28.50 3.03 15.16
N PRO A 160 -29.80 3.08 14.79
CA PRO A 160 -30.84 3.14 15.81
C PRO A 160 -30.74 1.87 16.67
N LEU A 161 -30.78 2.07 17.99
CA LEU A 161 -30.95 0.98 18.94
C LEU A 161 -32.30 0.32 18.64
N SER A 162 -32.27 -0.84 18.00
CA SER A 162 -33.42 -1.77 17.94
C SER A 162 -32.96 -3.12 18.43
#